data_AF-A0A7J3S0D7-F1
#
_entry.id   AF-A0A7J3S0D7-F1
#
_cell.length_a   1.000
_cell.length_b   1.000
_cell.length_c   1.000
_cell.angle_alpha   90.00
_cell.angle_beta   90.00
_cell.angle_gamma   90.00
#
_symmetry.space_group_name_H-M   'P 1'
#
loop_
_entity.id
_entity.type
_entity.pdbx_description
1 polymer ?
#
loop_
_entity_poly.entity_id
_entity_poly.type
_entity_poly.pdbx_seq_one_letter_code
_entity_poly.pdbx_strand_id
1 'polypeptide(L)'
;MDHPFMTQEIGSLRKPEWYVRALRDHSLSKEAKERAKDDLSLLNLRMLEDVGLDFVYDGEARRVEMYEYPVRHIGGFVFTGRVRSFDNKYYRKARCVGPVEYMGNFHLDEFRFVKQHAKKAVKVPVTGPYTIVDWSFNEHYDTRKDFLNDMSRKILNPLLKDLSKEGATVIQVDEPAATTHPNEMDDFKDAFNETVIDVGTRISVHICYSGDNYRTLFPILDELKADQYALEFANRDSWNLGTDEETRRGYVSLRLYREHGVSGIVGLGVLDVHTDRVETPELVRDRILFATKLIGDPSKVYVNPDCGLRTRDRRTAFLKLKAMVEGAELARKALA
;
A
#
# COMPACT_ATOMS: atom_id res chain seq x y z
N MET A 1 18.19 8.40 11.13
CA MET A 1 17.97 9.85 11.30
C MET A 1 16.78 10.17 10.43
N ASP A 2 15.66 10.58 11.01
CA ASP A 2 14.51 11.03 10.23
C ASP A 2 14.86 12.35 9.55
N HIS A 3 14.56 12.44 8.25
CA HIS A 3 14.68 13.67 7.47
C HIS A 3 13.34 13.94 6.78
N PRO A 4 13.04 15.20 6.39
CA PRO A 4 11.84 15.48 5.62
C PRO A 4 11.83 14.67 4.32
N PHE A 5 10.64 14.34 3.82
CA PHE A 5 10.44 13.65 2.55
C PHE A 5 11.14 12.28 2.51
N MET A 6 10.94 11.47 3.56
CA MET A 6 11.32 10.05 3.52
C MET A 6 10.60 9.38 2.35
N THR A 7 11.32 8.55 1.60
CA THR A 7 10.84 7.94 0.36
C THR A 7 10.54 6.46 0.55
N GLN A 8 9.43 6.02 -0.05
CA GLN A 8 9.02 4.63 -0.01
C GLN A 8 8.23 4.24 -1.25
N GLU A 9 8.14 2.94 -1.49
CA GLU A 9 7.20 2.36 -2.44
C GLU A 9 5.94 1.86 -1.71
N ILE A 10 4.85 1.59 -2.44
CA ILE A 10 3.58 1.18 -1.82
C ILE A 10 3.55 -0.32 -1.49
N GLY A 11 3.99 -1.19 -2.39
CA GLY A 11 4.19 -2.61 -2.11
C GLY A 11 4.60 -3.40 -3.34
N SER A 12 3.77 -3.37 -4.39
CA SER A 12 3.87 -4.34 -5.49
C SER A 12 4.70 -3.87 -6.69
N LEU A 13 5.48 -4.78 -7.27
CA LEU A 13 6.19 -4.62 -8.55
C LEU A 13 5.76 -5.67 -9.57
N ARG A 14 5.94 -5.35 -10.86
CA ARG A 14 5.61 -6.30 -11.92
C ARG A 14 6.58 -7.48 -11.90
N LYS A 15 5.99 -8.66 -11.83
CA LYS A 15 6.69 -9.95 -11.92
C LYS A 15 7.25 -10.14 -13.33
N PRO A 16 8.56 -10.40 -13.49
CA PRO A 16 9.17 -10.61 -14.80
C PRO A 16 8.70 -11.93 -15.42
N GLU A 17 8.79 -12.02 -16.75
CA GLU A 17 8.28 -13.17 -17.48
C GLU A 17 8.97 -14.48 -17.09
N TRP A 18 10.29 -14.47 -16.92
CA TRP A 18 11.05 -15.66 -16.51
C TRP A 18 10.52 -16.25 -15.19
N TYR A 19 10.14 -15.39 -14.25
CA TYR A 19 9.63 -15.79 -12.94
C TYR A 19 8.25 -16.42 -13.06
N VAL A 20 7.36 -15.77 -13.83
CA VAL A 20 6.01 -16.30 -14.07
C VAL A 20 6.07 -17.65 -14.80
N ARG A 21 6.98 -17.80 -15.76
CA ARG A 21 7.22 -19.08 -16.46
C ARG A 21 7.73 -20.14 -15.47
N ALA A 22 8.72 -19.83 -14.64
CA ALA A 22 9.26 -20.77 -13.64
C ALA A 22 8.18 -21.26 -12.65
N LEU A 23 7.31 -20.37 -12.15
CA LEU A 23 6.25 -20.79 -11.22
C LEU A 23 5.19 -21.69 -11.88
N ARG A 24 4.92 -21.50 -13.18
CA ARG A 24 3.96 -22.28 -13.96
C ARG A 24 4.52 -23.59 -14.51
N ASP A 25 5.84 -23.74 -14.54
CA ASP A 25 6.47 -24.96 -15.01
C ASP A 25 6.26 -26.10 -14.01
N HIS A 26 5.53 -27.14 -14.43
CA HIS A 26 5.24 -28.31 -13.59
C HIS A 26 6.42 -29.28 -13.47
N SER A 27 7.45 -29.14 -14.31
CA SER A 27 8.67 -29.95 -14.24
C SER A 27 9.65 -29.49 -13.17
N LEU A 28 9.56 -28.22 -12.74
CA LEU A 28 10.41 -27.68 -11.68
C LEU A 28 9.98 -28.16 -10.29
N SER A 29 10.97 -28.55 -9.49
CA SER A 29 10.76 -28.95 -8.09
C SER A 29 10.23 -27.78 -7.24
N LYS A 30 9.66 -28.09 -6.08
CA LYS A 30 9.21 -27.07 -5.12
C LYS A 30 10.36 -26.15 -4.72
N GLU A 31 11.53 -26.73 -4.45
CA GLU A 31 12.75 -26.00 -4.07
C GLU A 31 13.21 -25.06 -5.18
N ALA A 32 13.10 -25.47 -6.45
CA ALA A 32 13.43 -24.59 -7.57
C ALA A 32 12.49 -23.39 -7.66
N LYS A 33 11.20 -23.59 -7.37
CA LYS A 33 10.21 -22.50 -7.35
C LYS A 33 10.40 -21.57 -6.14
N GLU A 34 10.77 -22.10 -4.98
CA GLU A 34 11.16 -21.27 -3.82
C GLU A 34 12.42 -20.45 -4.12
N ARG A 35 13.44 -21.04 -4.76
CA ARG A 35 14.62 -20.24 -5.20
C ARG A 35 14.24 -19.12 -6.16
N ALA A 36 13.35 -19.36 -7.13
CA ALA A 36 12.89 -18.31 -8.03
C ALA A 36 12.16 -17.16 -7.31
N LYS A 37 11.44 -17.46 -6.22
CA LYS A 37 10.81 -16.45 -5.34
C LYS A 37 11.85 -15.64 -4.59
N ASP A 38 12.84 -16.32 -4.01
CA ASP A 38 13.96 -15.71 -3.31
C ASP A 38 14.76 -14.79 -4.24
N ASP A 39 15.08 -15.25 -5.45
CA ASP A 39 15.82 -14.50 -6.47
C ASP A 39 15.08 -13.23 -6.89
N LEU A 40 13.77 -13.31 -7.13
CA LEU A 40 12.98 -12.13 -7.48
C LEU A 40 12.88 -11.14 -6.31
N SER A 41 12.70 -11.64 -5.09
CA SER A 41 12.65 -10.83 -3.86
C SER A 41 13.97 -10.06 -3.69
N LEU A 42 15.12 -10.73 -3.81
CA LEU A 42 16.44 -10.12 -3.76
C LEU A 42 16.67 -9.10 -4.88
N LEU A 43 16.30 -9.44 -6.12
CA LEU A 43 16.45 -8.54 -7.25
C LEU A 43 15.66 -7.24 -7.05
N ASN A 44 14.43 -7.35 -6.56
CA ASN A 44 13.59 -6.18 -6.28
C ASN A 44 14.17 -5.37 -5.11
N LEU A 45 14.56 -6.03 -4.02
CA LEU A 45 15.20 -5.38 -2.87
C LEU A 45 16.40 -4.54 -3.28
N ARG A 46 17.34 -5.12 -4.04
CA ARG A 46 18.53 -4.37 -4.49
C ARG A 46 18.18 -3.22 -5.40
N MET A 47 17.24 -3.41 -6.33
CA MET A 47 16.78 -2.31 -7.19
C MET A 47 16.16 -1.16 -6.37
N LEU A 48 15.31 -1.45 -5.40
CA LEU A 48 14.65 -0.44 -4.56
C LEU A 48 15.66 0.31 -3.67
N GLU A 49 16.64 -0.40 -3.11
CA GLU A 49 17.73 0.18 -2.32
C GLU A 49 18.68 1.03 -3.17
N ASP A 50 19.05 0.56 -4.36
CA ASP A 50 19.96 1.25 -5.29
C ASP A 50 19.33 2.53 -5.87
N VAL A 51 18.00 2.55 -6.02
CA VAL A 51 17.26 3.77 -6.34
C VAL A 51 17.32 4.81 -5.21
N GLY A 52 17.59 4.37 -3.98
CA GLY A 52 17.79 5.24 -2.83
C GLY A 52 16.58 5.38 -1.91
N LEU A 53 15.61 4.44 -1.96
CA LEU A 53 14.48 4.46 -1.04
C LEU A 53 14.90 4.33 0.44
N ASP A 54 14.14 4.97 1.32
CA ASP A 54 14.36 4.92 2.77
C ASP A 54 13.68 3.71 3.41
N PHE A 55 12.49 3.37 2.90
CA PHE A 55 11.75 2.16 3.25
C PHE A 55 11.58 1.26 2.04
N VAL A 56 11.78 -0.05 2.24
CA VAL A 56 11.66 -1.06 1.18
C VAL A 56 10.85 -2.28 1.66
N TYR A 57 10.30 -3.02 0.72
CA TYR A 57 9.87 -4.40 0.90
C TYR A 57 10.53 -5.24 -0.19
N ASP A 58 9.80 -6.05 -0.95
CA ASP A 58 10.37 -6.84 -2.05
C ASP A 58 9.55 -6.80 -3.35
N GLY A 59 8.65 -5.84 -3.49
CA GLY A 59 7.75 -5.81 -4.64
C GLY A 59 6.61 -6.84 -4.56
N GLU A 60 6.34 -7.41 -3.38
CA GLU A 60 5.40 -8.51 -3.15
C GLU A 60 5.70 -9.71 -4.06
N ALA A 61 6.99 -10.07 -4.13
CA ALA A 61 7.51 -11.03 -5.11
C ALA A 61 6.79 -12.39 -5.01
N ARG A 62 6.45 -12.81 -3.78
CA ARG A 62 5.89 -14.13 -3.47
C ARG A 62 4.36 -14.20 -3.57
N ARG A 63 3.69 -13.06 -3.66
CA ARG A 63 2.23 -12.96 -3.63
C ARG A 63 1.63 -13.00 -5.03
N VAL A 64 0.47 -13.63 -5.20
CA VAL A 64 -0.22 -13.63 -6.51
C VAL A 64 -0.92 -12.30 -6.77
N GLU A 65 -1.59 -11.76 -5.77
CA GLU A 65 -2.53 -10.64 -5.83
C GLU A 65 -2.86 -10.25 -4.37
N MET A 66 -3.17 -8.98 -4.09
CA MET A 66 -3.36 -8.50 -2.71
C MET A 66 -4.58 -9.11 -2.02
N TYR A 67 -5.65 -9.45 -2.75
CA TYR A 67 -6.83 -10.12 -2.19
C TYR A 67 -6.76 -11.63 -2.31
N GLU A 68 -6.38 -12.16 -3.47
CA GLU A 68 -6.36 -13.62 -3.66
C GLU A 68 -5.32 -14.30 -2.75
N TYR A 69 -4.21 -13.63 -2.44
CA TYR A 69 -3.18 -14.18 -1.56
C TYR A 69 -3.68 -14.41 -0.12
N PRO A 70 -4.17 -13.42 0.65
CA PRO A 70 -4.69 -13.65 2.00
C PRO A 70 -5.86 -14.63 2.01
N VAL A 71 -6.81 -14.52 1.08
CA VAL A 71 -8.01 -15.38 1.04
C VAL A 71 -7.66 -16.86 0.83
N ARG A 72 -6.53 -17.19 0.19
CA ARG A 72 -6.05 -18.59 0.10
C ARG A 72 -5.56 -19.17 1.43
N HIS A 73 -5.27 -18.32 2.42
CA HIS A 73 -4.67 -18.70 3.69
C HIS A 73 -5.60 -18.46 4.89
N ILE A 74 -6.84 -18.03 4.65
CA ILE A 74 -7.86 -17.81 5.68
C ILE A 74 -8.94 -18.90 5.50
N GLY A 75 -9.29 -19.60 6.58
CA GLY A 75 -10.39 -20.57 6.56
C GLY A 75 -11.75 -19.89 6.38
N GLY A 76 -12.77 -20.65 5.99
CA GLY A 76 -14.13 -20.12 5.76
C GLY A 76 -14.42 -19.61 4.34
N PHE A 77 -13.43 -19.61 3.44
CA PHE A 77 -13.59 -19.14 2.06
C PHE A 77 -13.65 -20.25 1.00
N VAL A 78 -14.48 -20.03 -0.02
CA VAL A 78 -14.51 -20.83 -1.26
C VAL A 78 -14.42 -19.91 -2.48
N PHE A 79 -13.41 -20.13 -3.33
CA PHE A 79 -13.23 -19.34 -4.57
C PHE A 79 -14.34 -19.61 -5.60
N THR A 80 -14.92 -18.55 -6.15
CA THR A 80 -15.95 -18.61 -7.19
C THR A 80 -15.50 -17.93 -8.47
N GLY A 81 -14.91 -18.73 -9.37
CA GLY A 81 -14.61 -18.33 -10.74
C GLY A 81 -13.81 -17.03 -10.86
N ARG A 82 -14.00 -16.33 -11.98
CA ARG A 82 -13.40 -15.02 -12.26
C ARG A 82 -14.52 -13.99 -12.40
N VAL A 83 -14.43 -12.91 -11.65
CA VAL A 83 -15.37 -11.78 -11.72
C VAL A 83 -14.67 -10.61 -12.38
N ARG A 84 -15.36 -9.95 -13.32
CA ARG A 84 -14.87 -8.74 -13.98
C ARG A 84 -14.84 -7.60 -12.95
N SER A 85 -13.74 -6.86 -12.89
CA SER A 85 -13.57 -5.70 -12.01
C SER A 85 -13.58 -4.41 -12.83
N PHE A 86 -12.41 -3.91 -13.25
CA PHE A 86 -12.27 -2.73 -14.09
C PHE A 86 -11.74 -3.09 -15.49
N ASP A 87 -12.20 -2.39 -16.53
CA ASP A 87 -11.94 -2.69 -17.94
C ASP A 87 -12.17 -4.17 -18.28
N ASN A 88 -11.15 -4.86 -18.79
CA ASN A 88 -11.14 -6.29 -19.10
C ASN A 88 -10.30 -7.08 -18.09
N LYS A 89 -10.12 -6.55 -16.86
CA LYS A 89 -9.42 -7.25 -15.78
C LYS A 89 -10.40 -8.08 -14.97
N TYR A 90 -9.97 -9.29 -14.64
CA TYR A 90 -10.75 -10.27 -13.90
C TYR A 90 -9.97 -10.72 -12.67
N TYR A 91 -10.66 -10.85 -11.54
CA TYR A 91 -10.10 -11.34 -10.28
C TYR A 91 -10.86 -12.56 -9.80
N ARG A 92 -10.18 -13.44 -9.06
CA ARG A 92 -10.82 -14.58 -8.42
C ARG A 92 -11.38 -14.13 -7.08
N LYS A 93 -12.69 -13.84 -7.05
CA LYS A 93 -13.40 -13.55 -5.81
C LYS A 93 -13.73 -14.85 -5.07
N ALA A 94 -13.84 -14.75 -3.75
CA ALA A 94 -14.28 -15.85 -2.90
C ALA A 94 -15.57 -15.49 -2.18
N ARG A 95 -16.25 -16.53 -1.73
CA ARG A 95 -17.42 -16.45 -0.85
C ARG A 95 -17.02 -16.91 0.54
N CYS A 96 -17.37 -16.14 1.56
CA CYS A 96 -17.28 -16.55 2.96
C CYS A 96 -18.49 -17.44 3.27
N VAL A 97 -18.27 -18.75 3.34
CA VAL A 97 -19.33 -19.78 3.53
C VAL A 97 -19.34 -20.37 4.94
N GLY A 98 -18.38 -19.98 5.77
CA GLY A 98 -18.26 -20.38 7.16
C GLY A 98 -17.57 -19.28 7.98
N PRO A 99 -17.33 -19.51 9.28
CA PRO A 99 -16.59 -18.58 10.12
C PRO A 99 -15.16 -18.43 9.59
N VAL A 100 -14.60 -17.23 9.66
CA VAL A 100 -13.20 -17.04 9.28
C VAL A 100 -12.26 -17.63 10.32
N GLU A 101 -11.24 -18.34 9.84
CA GLU A 101 -10.29 -19.05 10.70
C GLU A 101 -8.86 -18.63 10.36
N TYR A 102 -8.09 -18.28 11.40
CA TYR A 102 -6.67 -17.97 11.27
C TYR A 102 -5.87 -19.27 11.18
N MET A 103 -5.41 -19.59 9.97
CA MET A 103 -4.64 -20.82 9.70
C MET A 103 -3.14 -20.66 10.00
N GLY A 104 -2.72 -19.45 10.38
CA GLY A 104 -1.33 -19.08 10.61
C GLY A 104 -0.92 -17.83 9.82
N ASN A 105 0.20 -17.23 10.21
CA ASN A 105 0.67 -16.01 9.57
C ASN A 105 1.27 -16.30 8.18
N PHE A 106 0.56 -15.91 7.14
CA PHE A 106 0.95 -16.12 5.73
C PHE A 106 1.94 -15.08 5.18
N HIS A 107 2.45 -14.18 6.04
CA HIS A 107 3.45 -13.17 5.70
C HIS A 107 4.81 -13.38 6.41
N LEU A 108 4.92 -14.26 7.41
CA LEU A 108 6.16 -14.40 8.19
C LEU A 108 7.35 -14.92 7.37
N ASP A 109 7.15 -15.94 6.55
CA ASP A 109 8.27 -16.53 5.80
C ASP A 109 8.87 -15.53 4.81
N GLU A 110 8.02 -14.76 4.13
CA GLU A 110 8.46 -13.71 3.24
C GLU A 110 9.08 -12.53 3.99
N PHE A 111 8.49 -12.13 5.12
CA PHE A 111 9.03 -11.06 5.95
C PHE A 111 10.41 -11.40 6.50
N ARG A 112 10.61 -12.62 7.03
CA ARG A 112 11.91 -13.07 7.56
C ARG A 112 12.99 -13.05 6.48
N PHE A 113 12.66 -13.50 5.27
CA PHE A 113 13.58 -13.43 4.14
C PHE A 113 13.94 -11.98 3.79
N VAL A 114 12.95 -11.09 3.69
CA VAL A 114 13.17 -9.68 3.40
C VAL A 114 14.01 -9.01 4.48
N LYS A 115 13.66 -9.21 5.76
CA LYS A 115 14.38 -8.68 6.92
C LYS A 115 15.84 -9.14 6.96
N GLN A 116 16.12 -10.39 6.60
CA GLN A 116 17.49 -10.92 6.58
C GLN A 116 18.37 -10.24 5.51
N HIS A 117 17.78 -9.79 4.39
CA HIS A 117 18.55 -9.31 3.24
C HIS A 117 18.47 -7.80 3.01
N ALA A 118 17.46 -7.12 3.56
CA ALA A 118 17.31 -5.68 3.45
C ALA A 118 18.42 -4.93 4.21
N LYS A 119 18.91 -3.85 3.61
CA LYS A 119 19.85 -2.88 4.18
C LYS A 119 19.14 -1.57 4.60
N LYS A 120 17.87 -1.43 4.23
CA LYS A 120 16.99 -0.30 4.55
C LYS A 120 15.86 -0.75 5.49
N ALA A 121 15.11 0.20 6.05
CA ALA A 121 13.99 -0.12 6.93
C ALA A 121 12.90 -0.88 6.15
N VAL A 122 12.30 -1.90 6.77
CA VAL A 122 11.33 -2.77 6.10
C VAL A 122 9.91 -2.31 6.41
N LYS A 123 9.13 -2.06 5.35
CA LYS A 123 7.70 -1.75 5.44
C LYS A 123 6.89 -2.90 4.86
N VAL A 124 6.14 -3.62 5.68
CA VAL A 124 5.38 -4.80 5.25
C VAL A 124 3.97 -4.40 4.82
N PRO A 125 3.60 -4.49 3.52
CA PRO A 125 2.22 -4.29 3.10
C PRO A 125 1.37 -5.51 3.47
N VAL A 126 0.18 -5.28 4.01
CA VAL A 126 -0.82 -6.30 4.39
C VAL A 126 -2.18 -5.77 3.96
N THR A 127 -2.98 -6.57 3.26
CA THR A 127 -4.33 -6.16 2.89
C THR A 127 -5.22 -6.10 4.12
N GLY A 128 -5.91 -4.97 4.30
CA GLY A 128 -6.73 -4.72 5.47
C GLY A 128 -8.07 -5.47 5.49
N PRO A 129 -8.72 -5.53 6.66
CA PRO A 129 -9.96 -6.28 6.84
C PRO A 129 -11.12 -5.76 5.98
N TYR A 130 -11.23 -4.44 5.80
CA TYR A 130 -12.36 -3.82 5.09
C TYR A 130 -12.34 -4.23 3.61
N THR A 131 -11.18 -4.18 2.98
CA THR A 131 -10.97 -4.60 1.58
C THR A 131 -11.18 -6.10 1.39
N ILE A 132 -10.71 -6.94 2.32
CA ILE A 132 -10.96 -8.40 2.22
C ILE A 132 -12.46 -8.69 2.28
N VAL A 133 -13.19 -8.02 3.18
CA VAL A 133 -14.64 -8.18 3.34
C VAL A 133 -15.41 -7.59 2.17
N ASP A 134 -15.02 -6.41 1.67
CA ASP A 134 -15.62 -5.76 0.50
C ASP A 134 -15.52 -6.59 -0.77
N TRP A 135 -14.36 -7.19 -1.00
CA TRP A 135 -14.13 -7.93 -2.22
C TRP A 135 -14.60 -9.39 -2.16
N SER A 136 -15.13 -9.81 -1.02
CA SER A 136 -15.72 -11.14 -0.81
C SER A 136 -17.25 -11.10 -0.83
N PHE A 137 -17.87 -12.20 -1.25
CA PHE A 137 -19.31 -12.39 -1.02
C PHE A 137 -19.52 -12.95 0.38
N ASN A 138 -20.52 -12.44 1.11
CA ASN A 138 -20.89 -12.93 2.43
C ASN A 138 -22.08 -13.90 2.32
N GLU A 139 -21.88 -15.18 2.65
CA GLU A 139 -22.93 -16.21 2.74
C GLU A 139 -23.04 -16.82 4.14
N HIS A 140 -22.27 -16.33 5.12
CA HIS A 140 -22.21 -16.91 6.47
C HIS A 140 -22.66 -15.96 7.57
N TYR A 141 -22.17 -14.72 7.56
CA TYR A 141 -22.44 -13.75 8.61
C TYR A 141 -23.77 -13.04 8.38
N ASP A 142 -24.54 -12.81 9.45
CA ASP A 142 -25.82 -12.10 9.38
C ASP A 142 -25.67 -10.68 8.85
N THR A 143 -24.59 -10.00 9.26
CA THR A 143 -24.27 -8.65 8.80
C THR A 143 -22.83 -8.54 8.28
N ARG A 144 -22.62 -7.57 7.38
CA ARG A 144 -21.28 -7.18 6.93
C ARG A 144 -20.40 -6.73 8.09
N LYS A 145 -20.98 -6.03 9.08
CA LYS A 145 -20.28 -5.55 10.27
C LYS A 145 -19.74 -6.70 11.12
N ASP A 146 -20.51 -7.78 11.29
CA ASP A 146 -20.04 -8.97 12.02
C ASP A 146 -18.88 -9.65 11.29
N PHE A 147 -18.98 -9.77 9.96
CA PHE A 147 -17.89 -10.28 9.14
C PHE A 147 -16.63 -9.42 9.25
N LEU A 148 -16.79 -8.10 9.21
CA LEU A 148 -15.69 -7.14 9.36
C LEU A 148 -15.02 -7.22 10.73
N ASN A 149 -15.80 -7.28 11.80
CA ASN A 149 -15.28 -7.43 13.17
C ASN A 149 -14.49 -8.73 13.34
N ASP A 150 -15.01 -9.84 12.83
CA ASP A 150 -14.33 -11.14 12.90
C ASP A 150 -13.04 -11.15 12.07
N MET A 151 -13.07 -10.57 10.86
CA MET A 151 -11.88 -10.41 10.03
C MET A 151 -10.80 -9.61 10.76
N SER A 152 -11.15 -8.46 11.34
CA SER A 152 -10.22 -7.63 12.12
C SER A 152 -9.65 -8.36 13.33
N ARG A 153 -10.51 -8.93 14.18
CA ARG A 153 -10.12 -9.50 15.48
C ARG A 153 -9.43 -10.85 15.37
N LYS A 154 -9.99 -11.75 14.56
CA LYS A 154 -9.56 -13.15 14.52
C LYS A 154 -8.45 -13.38 13.52
N ILE A 155 -8.35 -12.56 12.46
CA ILE A 155 -7.42 -12.79 11.36
C ILE A 155 -6.32 -11.74 11.33
N LEU A 156 -6.67 -10.46 11.12
CA LEU A 156 -5.65 -9.44 10.85
C LEU A 156 -4.90 -9.01 12.11
N ASN A 157 -5.58 -8.78 13.24
CA ASN A 157 -4.90 -8.40 14.48
C ASN A 157 -3.82 -9.41 14.94
N PRO A 158 -4.08 -10.72 15.06
CA PRO A 158 -3.03 -11.67 15.41
C PRO A 158 -1.91 -11.73 14.36
N LEU A 159 -2.24 -11.60 13.07
CA LEU A 159 -1.26 -11.52 12.00
C LEU A 159 -0.31 -10.31 12.18
N LEU A 160 -0.85 -9.13 12.46
CA LEU A 160 -0.05 -7.91 12.65
C LEU A 160 0.79 -7.99 13.92
N LYS A 161 0.24 -8.54 15.00
CA LYS A 161 0.97 -8.80 16.26
C LYS A 161 2.16 -9.73 16.05
N ASP A 162 2.01 -10.78 15.26
CA ASP A 162 3.09 -11.70 14.94
C ASP A 162 4.19 -11.03 14.11
N LEU A 163 3.83 -10.22 13.09
CA LEU A 163 4.81 -9.42 12.33
C LEU A 163 5.55 -8.42 13.23
N SER A 164 4.85 -7.76 14.15
CA SER A 164 5.44 -6.83 15.12
C SER A 164 6.41 -7.56 16.06
N LYS A 165 6.04 -8.72 16.61
CA LYS A 165 6.92 -9.55 17.46
C LYS A 165 8.17 -10.03 16.72
N GLU A 166 8.03 -10.33 15.44
CA GLU A 166 9.14 -10.74 14.57
C GLU A 166 10.01 -9.53 14.14
N GLY A 167 9.65 -8.32 14.59
CA GLY A 167 10.42 -7.09 14.46
C GLY A 167 10.24 -6.40 13.12
N ALA A 168 9.02 -6.41 12.56
CA ALA A 168 8.64 -5.48 11.50
C ALA A 168 8.74 -4.06 12.04
N THR A 169 9.34 -3.14 11.27
CA THR A 169 9.52 -1.74 11.67
C THR A 169 8.35 -0.85 11.26
N VAL A 170 7.72 -1.17 10.13
CA VAL A 170 6.48 -0.54 9.67
C VAL A 170 5.59 -1.63 9.11
N ILE A 171 4.31 -1.61 9.49
CA ILE A 171 3.27 -2.42 8.87
C ILE A 171 2.34 -1.46 8.14
N GLN A 172 2.18 -1.64 6.84
CA GLN A 172 1.21 -0.89 6.04
C GLN A 172 -0.04 -1.75 5.84
N VAL A 173 -1.19 -1.24 6.24
CA VAL A 173 -2.49 -1.86 6.02
C VAL A 173 -3.12 -1.23 4.79
N ASP A 174 -3.30 -2.02 3.73
CA ASP A 174 -3.80 -1.57 2.43
C ASP A 174 -5.31 -1.68 2.38
N GLU A 175 -6.00 -0.54 2.24
CA GLU A 175 -7.45 -0.44 2.25
C GLU A 175 -8.00 0.32 1.03
N PRO A 176 -7.75 -0.16 -0.22
CA PRO A 176 -8.27 0.48 -1.43
C PRO A 176 -9.81 0.51 -1.51
N ALA A 177 -10.51 -0.34 -0.74
CA ALA A 177 -11.96 -0.33 -0.70
C ALA A 177 -12.54 0.68 0.33
N ALA A 178 -11.73 1.26 1.22
CA ALA A 178 -12.24 2.05 2.35
C ALA A 178 -13.24 3.12 1.93
N THR A 179 -12.95 3.87 0.86
CA THR A 179 -13.77 5.01 0.42
C THR A 179 -14.83 4.64 -0.62
N THR A 180 -15.07 3.35 -0.91
CA THR A 180 -16.09 2.94 -1.90
C THR A 180 -17.51 3.01 -1.34
N HIS A 181 -17.67 2.95 -0.01
CA HIS A 181 -18.95 3.10 0.68
C HIS A 181 -18.87 4.24 1.70
N PRO A 182 -19.12 5.50 1.30
CA PRO A 182 -19.01 6.66 2.17
C PRO A 182 -19.80 6.58 3.48
N ASN A 183 -20.92 5.85 3.48
CA ASN A 183 -21.76 5.67 4.67
C ASN A 183 -21.20 4.66 5.69
N GLU A 184 -20.11 3.96 5.37
CA GLU A 184 -19.48 2.94 6.23
C GLU A 184 -18.16 3.44 6.87
N MET A 185 -17.87 4.74 6.86
CA MET A 185 -16.60 5.27 7.40
C MET A 185 -16.38 4.95 8.88
N ASP A 186 -17.43 4.99 9.69
CA ASP A 186 -17.32 4.62 11.11
C ASP A 186 -17.04 3.12 11.28
N ASP A 187 -17.69 2.26 10.48
CA ASP A 187 -17.41 0.83 10.50
C ASP A 187 -15.98 0.53 10.03
N PHE A 188 -15.49 1.24 9.00
CA PHE A 188 -14.09 1.17 8.56
C PHE A 188 -13.12 1.58 9.67
N LYS A 189 -13.36 2.73 10.31
CA LYS A 189 -12.54 3.24 11.42
C LYS A 189 -12.47 2.24 12.57
N ASP A 190 -13.61 1.75 13.02
CA ASP A 190 -13.69 0.82 14.14
C ASP A 190 -12.94 -0.49 13.82
N ALA A 191 -13.15 -1.03 12.61
CA ALA A 191 -12.49 -2.24 12.15
C ALA A 191 -10.98 -2.09 11.98
N PHE A 192 -10.53 -0.94 11.46
CA PHE A 192 -9.11 -0.61 11.33
C PHE A 192 -8.45 -0.52 12.71
N ASN A 193 -9.06 0.22 13.64
CA ASN A 193 -8.55 0.40 14.99
C ASN A 193 -8.47 -0.91 15.77
N GLU A 194 -9.46 -1.78 15.62
CA GLU A 194 -9.45 -3.13 16.17
C GLU A 194 -8.35 -4.00 15.54
N THR A 195 -8.07 -3.83 14.24
CA THR A 195 -7.00 -4.58 13.56
C THR A 195 -5.62 -4.24 14.11
N VAL A 196 -5.39 -2.99 14.50
CA VAL A 196 -4.06 -2.50 14.92
C VAL A 196 -3.89 -2.40 16.44
N ILE A 197 -4.89 -2.79 17.23
CA ILE A 197 -4.82 -2.72 18.70
C ILE A 197 -3.66 -3.58 19.24
N ASP A 198 -2.88 -2.99 20.15
CA ASP A 198 -1.67 -3.56 20.76
C ASP A 198 -0.61 -4.06 19.76
N VAL A 199 -0.57 -3.50 18.55
CA VAL A 199 0.52 -3.74 17.59
C VAL A 199 1.66 -2.78 17.92
N GLY A 200 2.79 -3.31 18.41
CA GLY A 200 3.91 -2.53 18.94
C GLY A 200 4.86 -1.94 17.89
N THR A 201 4.38 -1.72 16.67
CA THR A 201 5.18 -1.14 15.59
C THR A 201 4.43 -0.03 14.89
N ARG A 202 5.16 0.84 14.17
CA ARG A 202 4.57 1.89 13.37
C ARG A 202 3.56 1.34 12.36
N ILE A 203 2.39 1.94 12.31
CA ILE A 203 1.29 1.60 11.41
C ILE A 203 1.19 2.67 10.32
N SER A 204 1.15 2.22 9.07
CA SER A 204 0.70 3.03 7.95
C SER A 204 -0.60 2.45 7.42
N VAL A 205 -1.49 3.30 6.93
CA VAL A 205 -2.64 2.89 6.12
C VAL A 205 -2.46 3.43 4.71
N HIS A 206 -2.63 2.58 3.71
CA HIS A 206 -2.68 3.01 2.31
C HIS A 206 -4.11 2.96 1.81
N ILE A 207 -4.65 4.11 1.41
CA ILE A 207 -5.99 4.22 0.81
C ILE A 207 -5.80 4.90 -0.53
N CYS A 208 -6.14 4.20 -1.60
CA CYS A 208 -6.01 4.71 -2.95
C CYS A 208 -7.36 4.83 -3.68
N TYR A 209 -7.41 5.77 -4.62
CA TYR A 209 -8.48 6.04 -5.58
C TYR A 209 -9.80 6.51 -4.95
N SER A 210 -9.73 7.45 -4.00
CA SER A 210 -10.94 8.07 -3.44
C SER A 210 -11.58 9.00 -4.46
N GLY A 211 -12.74 8.60 -5.00
CA GLY A 211 -13.43 9.34 -6.07
C GLY A 211 -13.91 10.75 -5.70
N ASP A 212 -13.94 11.08 -4.41
CA ASP A 212 -14.36 12.37 -3.87
C ASP A 212 -13.18 13.26 -3.41
N ASN A 213 -11.94 12.89 -3.76
CA ASN A 213 -10.70 13.52 -3.31
C ASN A 213 -10.53 13.50 -1.77
N TYR A 214 -10.93 12.39 -1.14
CA TYR A 214 -10.82 12.11 0.31
C TYR A 214 -11.69 12.95 1.22
N ARG A 215 -12.67 13.69 0.71
CA ARG A 215 -13.56 14.51 1.55
C ARG A 215 -14.28 13.69 2.61
N THR A 216 -14.64 12.46 2.30
CA THR A 216 -15.28 11.53 3.23
C THR A 216 -14.27 10.92 4.22
N LEU A 217 -12.99 10.79 3.84
CA LEU A 217 -11.96 10.18 4.67
C LEU A 217 -11.34 11.14 5.69
N PHE A 218 -11.07 12.39 5.29
CA PHE A 218 -10.41 13.39 6.15
C PHE A 218 -11.05 13.58 7.54
N PRO A 219 -12.39 13.60 7.70
CA PRO A 219 -13.03 13.73 9.00
C PRO A 219 -12.64 12.66 10.02
N ILE A 220 -12.33 11.44 9.57
CA ILE A 220 -12.01 10.31 10.44
C ILE A 220 -10.51 10.02 10.53
N LEU A 221 -9.66 10.68 9.72
CA LEU A 221 -8.24 10.30 9.59
C LEU A 221 -7.52 10.29 10.93
N ASP A 222 -7.66 11.34 11.74
CA ASP A 222 -6.99 11.44 13.05
C ASP A 222 -7.55 10.47 14.10
N GLU A 223 -8.73 9.89 13.85
CA GLU A 223 -9.31 8.85 14.71
C GLU A 223 -8.76 7.44 14.39
N LEU A 224 -8.19 7.25 13.19
CA LEU A 224 -7.50 6.01 12.84
C LEU A 224 -6.22 5.91 13.67
N LYS A 225 -5.99 4.73 14.28
CA LYS A 225 -4.75 4.43 15.03
C LYS A 225 -3.60 4.10 14.07
N ALA A 226 -3.29 5.03 13.17
CA ALA A 226 -2.20 4.96 12.21
C ALA A 226 -1.23 6.14 12.40
N ASP A 227 0.06 5.89 12.21
CA ASP A 227 1.09 6.92 12.23
C ASP A 227 1.23 7.63 10.87
N GLN A 228 0.83 6.95 9.80
CA GLN A 228 0.95 7.45 8.43
C GLN A 228 -0.25 7.10 7.54
N TYR A 229 -0.71 8.07 6.77
CA TYR A 229 -1.76 7.95 5.75
C TYR A 229 -1.13 8.07 4.35
N ALA A 230 -0.90 6.94 3.67
CA ALA A 230 -0.35 6.91 2.32
C ALA A 230 -1.48 7.02 1.29
N LEU A 231 -1.52 8.15 0.59
CA LEU A 231 -2.63 8.61 -0.22
C LEU A 231 -2.19 8.90 -1.67
N GLU A 232 -3.08 8.76 -2.65
CA GLU A 232 -2.87 9.09 -4.06
C GLU A 232 -3.28 10.54 -4.38
N PHE A 233 -2.55 11.19 -5.28
CA PHE A 233 -2.89 12.53 -5.77
C PHE A 233 -2.43 12.79 -7.21
N ALA A 234 -1.35 12.14 -7.67
CA ALA A 234 -0.70 12.47 -8.92
C ALA A 234 -1.55 12.15 -10.17
N ASN A 235 -2.39 11.12 -10.12
CA ASN A 235 -3.24 10.69 -11.24
C ASN A 235 -4.29 11.73 -11.70
N ARG A 236 -4.64 12.68 -10.84
CA ARG A 236 -5.61 13.77 -11.10
C ARG A 236 -4.96 15.13 -11.27
N ASP A 237 -3.64 15.18 -11.15
CA ASP A 237 -2.85 16.39 -11.15
C ASP A 237 -2.36 16.78 -12.56
N SER A 238 -1.86 18.02 -12.72
CA SER A 238 -1.24 18.44 -13.98
C SER A 238 0.16 17.86 -14.16
N TRP A 239 0.59 17.73 -15.42
CA TRP A 239 1.96 17.38 -15.79
C TRP A 239 2.86 18.60 -16.01
N ASN A 240 2.31 19.82 -15.93
CA ASN A 240 3.06 21.06 -16.09
C ASN A 240 3.85 21.38 -14.81
N LEU A 241 5.03 21.97 -14.96
CA LEU A 241 5.79 22.49 -13.81
C LEU A 241 5.08 23.69 -13.19
N GLY A 242 5.34 23.93 -11.91
CA GLY A 242 4.76 25.04 -11.15
C GLY A 242 4.18 24.60 -9.79
N THR A 243 4.16 25.54 -8.85
CA THR A 243 3.70 25.34 -7.48
C THR A 243 2.46 26.21 -7.15
N ASP A 244 1.70 26.59 -8.16
CA ASP A 244 0.42 27.28 -8.00
C ASP A 244 -0.75 26.29 -7.95
N GLU A 245 -1.91 26.76 -7.48
CA GLU A 245 -3.09 25.94 -7.24
C GLU A 245 -3.74 25.41 -8.54
N GLU A 246 -3.68 26.18 -9.63
CA GLU A 246 -4.22 25.76 -10.93
C GLU A 246 -3.43 24.58 -11.49
N THR A 247 -2.10 24.68 -11.42
CA THR A 247 -1.19 23.64 -11.88
C THR A 247 -1.21 22.43 -10.94
N ARG A 248 -1.27 22.63 -9.62
CA ARG A 248 -1.22 21.55 -8.61
C ARG A 248 -2.60 21.12 -8.11
N ARG A 249 -3.63 21.20 -8.96
CA ARG A 249 -5.03 20.94 -8.62
C ARG A 249 -5.29 19.60 -7.93
N GLY A 250 -4.47 18.57 -8.22
CA GLY A 250 -4.66 17.23 -7.66
C GLY A 250 -4.42 17.15 -6.15
N TYR A 251 -3.69 18.13 -5.60
CA TYR A 251 -3.25 18.19 -4.21
C TYR A 251 -4.07 19.15 -3.35
N VAL A 252 -5.02 19.90 -3.92
CA VAL A 252 -5.77 20.95 -3.21
C VAL A 252 -6.57 20.40 -2.02
N SER A 253 -7.03 19.15 -2.09
CA SER A 253 -7.71 18.50 -0.97
C SER A 253 -6.85 18.34 0.27
N LEU A 254 -5.52 18.47 0.19
CA LEU A 254 -4.65 18.48 1.37
C LEU A 254 -4.88 19.68 2.30
N ARG A 255 -5.64 20.71 1.91
CA ARG A 255 -6.11 21.75 2.85
C ARG A 255 -6.93 21.16 3.99
N LEU A 256 -7.69 20.08 3.70
CA LEU A 256 -8.49 19.35 4.67
C LEU A 256 -7.64 18.77 5.81
N TYR A 257 -6.34 18.51 5.58
CA TYR A 257 -5.41 18.07 6.63
C TYR A 257 -5.40 19.01 7.83
N ARG A 258 -5.30 20.32 7.56
CA ARG A 258 -5.30 21.35 8.62
C ARG A 258 -6.70 21.64 9.15
N GLU A 259 -7.71 21.62 8.27
CA GLU A 259 -9.10 21.88 8.65
C GLU A 259 -9.62 20.83 9.64
N HIS A 260 -9.22 19.57 9.48
CA HIS A 260 -9.57 18.47 10.38
C HIS A 260 -8.53 18.18 11.47
N GLY A 261 -7.48 19.00 11.58
CA GLY A 261 -6.48 18.87 12.63
C GLY A 261 -5.69 17.56 12.61
N VAL A 262 -5.53 16.94 11.44
CA VAL A 262 -4.83 15.66 11.29
C VAL A 262 -3.39 15.80 11.77
N SER A 263 -2.95 14.88 12.63
CA SER A 263 -1.65 14.96 13.28
C SER A 263 -0.59 14.06 12.64
N GLY A 264 -1.00 12.92 12.07
CA GLY A 264 -0.12 11.91 11.49
C GLY A 264 0.56 12.32 10.18
N ILE A 265 1.45 11.45 9.72
CA ILE A 265 2.29 11.67 8.53
C ILE A 265 1.47 11.43 7.26
N VAL A 266 1.58 12.31 6.27
CA VAL A 266 1.01 12.10 4.94
C VAL A 266 2.06 11.41 4.07
N GLY A 267 1.77 10.18 3.64
CA GLY A 267 2.43 9.57 2.49
C GLY A 267 1.86 10.17 1.21
N LEU A 268 2.62 11.06 0.59
CA LEU A 268 2.21 11.83 -0.56
C LEU A 268 2.45 11.05 -1.87
N GLY A 269 1.36 10.63 -2.52
CA GLY A 269 1.37 10.09 -3.88
C GLY A 269 1.81 11.13 -4.90
N VAL A 270 3.03 10.98 -5.44
CA VAL A 270 3.64 11.93 -6.39
C VAL A 270 3.87 11.36 -7.79
N LEU A 271 3.59 10.08 -8.00
CA LEU A 271 3.73 9.40 -9.29
C LEU A 271 2.39 8.81 -9.72
N ASP A 272 1.97 9.14 -10.94
CA ASP A 272 0.80 8.53 -11.55
C ASP A 272 1.17 7.12 -12.02
N VAL A 273 0.59 6.13 -11.34
CA VAL A 273 0.79 4.70 -11.62
C VAL A 273 -0.23 4.13 -12.61
N HIS A 274 -0.93 4.97 -13.39
CA HIS A 274 -1.82 4.58 -14.51
C HIS A 274 -1.25 4.85 -15.90
N THR A 275 -0.16 5.60 -16.00
CA THR A 275 0.54 5.86 -17.25
C THR A 275 1.97 5.31 -17.25
N ASP A 276 2.49 5.00 -18.45
CA ASP A 276 3.90 4.68 -18.64
C ASP A 276 4.77 5.94 -18.81
N ARG A 277 4.17 7.14 -18.90
CA ARG A 277 4.89 8.41 -18.91
C ARG A 277 5.62 8.59 -17.57
N VAL A 278 6.94 8.80 -17.63
CA VAL A 278 7.78 9.04 -16.45
C VAL A 278 7.75 10.53 -16.09
N GLU A 279 7.49 10.83 -14.82
CA GLU A 279 7.57 12.16 -14.22
C GLU A 279 9.03 12.66 -14.21
N THR A 280 9.25 13.96 -14.38
CA THR A 280 10.58 14.53 -14.15
C THR A 280 10.80 14.78 -12.65
N PRO A 281 12.06 14.76 -12.17
CA PRO A 281 12.37 15.14 -10.79
C PRO A 281 11.82 16.53 -10.39
N GLU A 282 11.81 17.49 -11.31
CA GLU A 282 11.28 18.85 -11.08
C GLU A 282 9.77 18.84 -10.87
N LEU A 283 9.03 18.03 -11.63
CA LEU A 283 7.58 17.88 -11.44
C LEU A 283 7.29 17.26 -10.07
N VAL A 284 8.06 16.23 -9.68
CA VAL A 284 7.94 15.63 -8.35
C VAL A 284 8.25 16.64 -7.25
N ARG A 285 9.35 17.40 -7.38
CA ARG A 285 9.69 18.49 -6.45
C ARG A 285 8.53 19.47 -6.29
N ASP A 286 7.96 19.95 -7.39
CA ASP A 286 6.89 20.96 -7.37
C ASP A 286 5.63 20.41 -6.67
N ARG A 287 5.30 19.14 -6.88
CA ARG A 287 4.22 18.43 -6.15
C ARG A 287 4.49 18.41 -4.64
N ILE A 288 5.70 18.01 -4.25
CA ILE A 288 6.11 17.94 -2.83
C ILE A 288 6.03 19.33 -2.18
N LEU A 289 6.61 20.36 -2.80
CA LEU A 289 6.64 21.71 -2.22
C LEU A 289 5.24 22.30 -2.06
N PHE A 290 4.37 22.13 -3.06
CA PHE A 290 2.99 22.61 -2.96
C PHE A 290 2.20 21.87 -1.87
N ALA A 291 2.26 20.53 -1.84
CA ALA A 291 1.60 19.73 -0.82
C ALA A 291 2.10 20.10 0.59
N THR A 292 3.41 20.27 0.74
CA THR A 292 4.04 20.67 2.02
C THR A 292 3.57 22.03 2.49
N LYS A 293 3.36 23.00 1.58
CA LYS A 293 2.78 24.31 1.92
C LYS A 293 1.36 24.18 2.47
N LEU A 294 0.54 23.26 1.95
CA LEU A 294 -0.82 23.03 2.43
C LEU A 294 -0.83 22.35 3.80
N ILE A 295 0.05 21.36 4.00
CA ILE A 295 0.20 20.62 5.25
C ILE A 295 0.81 21.49 6.36
N GLY A 296 1.77 22.35 6.01
CA GLY A 296 2.41 23.33 6.91
C GLY A 296 3.64 22.82 7.65
N ASP A 297 4.00 21.54 7.51
CA ASP A 297 5.16 20.93 8.18
C ASP A 297 5.85 19.88 7.27
N PRO A 298 7.07 20.15 6.78
CA PRO A 298 7.83 19.21 5.95
C PRO A 298 8.14 17.87 6.64
N SER A 299 8.23 17.82 7.98
CA SER A 299 8.51 16.59 8.72
C SER A 299 7.35 15.60 8.68
N LYS A 300 6.14 16.08 8.35
CA LYS A 300 4.92 15.27 8.21
C LYS A 300 4.68 14.77 6.80
N VAL A 301 5.60 14.98 5.87
CA VAL A 301 5.44 14.57 4.46
C VAL A 301 6.44 13.49 4.13
N TYR A 302 5.92 12.30 3.83
CA TYR A 302 6.65 11.20 3.20
C TYR A 302 6.26 11.14 1.72
N VAL A 303 7.08 10.53 0.87
CA VAL A 303 6.91 10.54 -0.58
C VAL A 303 6.80 9.12 -1.10
N ASN A 304 5.73 8.85 -1.86
CA ASN A 304 5.45 7.56 -2.45
C ASN A 304 4.80 7.68 -3.84
N PRO A 305 4.74 6.60 -4.63
CA PRO A 305 3.83 6.53 -5.76
C PRO A 305 2.36 6.53 -5.31
N ASP A 306 1.43 6.84 -6.21
CA ASP A 306 -0.01 6.82 -5.92
C ASP A 306 -0.54 5.44 -5.47
N CYS A 307 0.04 4.35 -5.96
CA CYS A 307 -0.28 2.97 -5.58
C CYS A 307 0.89 2.04 -5.97
N GLY A 308 0.72 0.72 -5.88
CA GLY A 308 1.71 -0.25 -6.34
C GLY A 308 1.98 -0.18 -7.85
N LEU A 309 3.20 -0.53 -8.25
CA LEU A 309 3.70 -0.44 -9.64
C LEU A 309 3.56 -1.76 -10.42
N ARG A 310 2.79 -2.75 -9.95
CA ARG A 310 2.63 -4.05 -10.63
C ARG A 310 2.07 -3.97 -12.06
N THR A 311 1.37 -2.89 -12.39
CA THR A 311 0.74 -2.66 -13.70
C THR A 311 1.68 -2.00 -14.71
N ARG A 312 2.84 -1.52 -14.26
CA ARG A 312 3.89 -0.93 -15.10
C ARG A 312 4.92 -1.96 -15.51
N ASP A 313 5.56 -1.79 -16.65
CA ASP A 313 6.77 -2.56 -16.93
C ASP A 313 7.89 -2.19 -15.95
N ARG A 314 8.86 -3.10 -15.79
CA ARG A 314 9.90 -2.95 -14.76
C ARG A 314 10.83 -1.76 -15.03
N ARG A 315 11.07 -1.41 -16.29
CA ARG A 315 11.94 -0.26 -16.63
C ARG A 315 11.24 1.04 -16.27
N THR A 316 9.96 1.17 -16.62
CA THR A 316 9.15 2.32 -16.24
C THR A 316 9.03 2.47 -14.73
N ALA A 317 8.79 1.38 -14.00
CA ALA A 317 8.75 1.39 -12.54
C ALA A 317 10.08 1.92 -11.93
N PHE A 318 11.22 1.42 -12.41
CA PHE A 318 12.54 1.91 -11.98
C PHE A 318 12.72 3.40 -12.27
N LEU A 319 12.42 3.85 -13.49
CA LEU A 319 12.60 5.25 -13.89
C LEU A 319 11.71 6.20 -13.08
N LYS A 320 10.46 5.80 -12.81
CA LYS A 320 9.53 6.57 -11.96
C LYS A 320 10.06 6.69 -10.53
N LEU A 321 10.47 5.58 -9.91
CA LEU A 321 11.00 5.59 -8.54
C LEU A 321 12.29 6.42 -8.45
N LYS A 322 13.17 6.32 -9.45
CA LYS A 322 14.37 7.15 -9.54
C LYS A 322 14.04 8.65 -9.60
N ALA A 323 13.11 9.04 -10.49
CA ALA A 323 12.67 10.43 -10.56
C ALA A 323 12.02 10.92 -9.25
N MET A 324 11.32 10.03 -8.54
CA MET A 324 10.72 10.33 -7.25
C MET A 324 11.78 10.65 -6.17
N VAL A 325 12.81 9.80 -6.05
CA VAL A 325 13.89 10.02 -5.08
C VAL A 325 14.65 11.30 -5.43
N GLU A 326 15.02 11.49 -6.70
CA GLU A 326 15.69 12.71 -7.16
C GLU A 326 14.83 13.97 -6.90
N GLY A 327 13.51 13.89 -7.13
CA GLY A 327 12.59 14.99 -6.83
C GLY A 327 12.46 15.29 -5.35
N ALA A 328 12.47 14.27 -4.48
CA ALA A 328 12.50 14.45 -3.03
C ALA A 328 13.80 15.14 -2.58
N GLU A 329 14.95 14.75 -3.12
CA GLU A 329 16.23 15.44 -2.87
C GLU A 329 16.18 16.91 -3.29
N LEU A 330 15.63 17.21 -4.47
CA LEU A 330 15.46 18.58 -4.94
C LEU A 330 14.53 19.39 -4.02
N ALA A 331 13.47 18.78 -3.49
CA ALA A 331 12.57 19.43 -2.54
C ALA A 331 13.26 19.72 -1.20
N ARG A 332 14.08 18.79 -0.67
CA ARG A 332 14.87 19.04 0.54
C ARG A 332 15.83 20.21 0.36
N LYS A 333 16.54 20.26 -0.78
CA LYS A 333 17.45 21.37 -1.10
C LYS A 333 16.74 22.72 -1.24
N ALA A 334 15.47 22.74 -1.64
CA ALA A 334 14.70 23.98 -1.76
C ALA A 334 14.16 24.49 -0.40
N LEU A 335 14.17 23.67 0.64
CA LEU A 335 13.74 24.04 2.00
C LEU A 335 14.90 24.23 3.00
N ALA A 336 16.11 23.78 2.64
CA ALA A 336 17.34 24.08 3.36
C ALA A 336 17.78 25.53 3.08
#